data_AF-A0AAC8WCD4-F1
#
_entry.id   AF-A0AAC8WCD4-F1
#
_cell.length_a   1.000
_cell.length_b   1.000
_cell.length_c   1.000
_cell.angle_alpha   90.00
_cell.angle_beta   90.00
_cell.angle_gamma   90.00
#
_symmetry.space_group_name_H-M   'P 1'
#
loop_
_entity.id
_entity.type
_entity.pdbx_description
1 polymer ?
#
loop_
_entity_poly.entity_id
_entity_poly.type
_entity_poly.pdbx_seq_one_letter_code
_entity_poly.pdbx_strand_id
1 'polypeptide(L)'
;MNKILDFSTQIKEIIDEHAYKILIGLLLIAFSLGLVIILIMNQNSNDANNVATDYSEQSSVVASSASSQSQSSASGDLYIDVKGEVKHPGVYKIPSNSRVTDVIKEAGGFKADADEQNVNLAKVLNDQDVVVVNKKGAAGSSSFASLNNTSTGNSANNVKVNLNTADLNELQKLDRVGEKKAQKIIDYRNQHNGFHSIDEIKQVSGFGDKTFERLKDSLEV
;
A
#
# COMPACT_ATOMS: atom_id res chain seq x y z
N MET A 1 -10.69 69.82 15.96
CA MET A 1 -10.85 68.60 16.78
C MET A 1 -12.27 68.00 16.76
N ASN A 2 -13.20 68.46 15.91
CA ASN A 2 -14.61 68.02 15.98
C ASN A 2 -15.01 66.89 15.02
N LYS A 3 -14.12 66.44 14.11
CA LYS A 3 -14.45 65.36 13.14
C LYS A 3 -14.47 63.95 13.73
N ILE A 4 -13.75 63.71 14.83
CA ILE A 4 -13.67 62.39 15.48
C ILE A 4 -14.92 62.10 16.32
N LEU A 5 -15.50 63.13 16.93
CA LEU A 5 -16.75 63.05 17.69
C LEU A 5 -17.94 62.74 16.77
N ASP A 6 -17.95 63.34 15.58
CA ASP A 6 -18.96 63.12 14.54
C ASP A 6 -18.95 61.67 14.02
N PHE A 7 -17.76 61.12 13.76
CA PHE A 7 -17.60 59.74 13.29
C PHE A 7 -18.10 58.69 14.29
N SER A 8 -17.83 58.89 15.59
CA SER A 8 -18.34 57.98 16.64
C SER A 8 -19.85 58.01 16.78
N THR A 9 -20.47 59.15 16.44
CA THR A 9 -21.93 59.34 16.49
C THR A 9 -22.59 58.71 15.28
N GLN A 10 -22.01 58.89 14.09
CA GLN A 10 -22.46 58.25 12.85
C GLN A 10 -22.36 56.73 12.91
N ILE A 11 -21.30 56.18 13.53
CA ILE A 11 -21.18 54.74 13.75
C ILE A 11 -22.28 54.23 14.69
N LYS A 12 -22.60 54.96 15.76
CA LYS A 12 -23.69 54.58 16.66
C LYS A 12 -25.05 54.58 15.96
N GLU A 13 -25.32 55.59 15.14
CA GLU A 13 -26.57 55.70 14.37
C GLU A 13 -26.74 54.55 13.37
N ILE A 14 -25.68 54.18 12.65
CA ILE A 14 -25.67 53.03 11.72
C ILE A 14 -25.82 51.70 12.47
N ILE A 15 -25.16 51.57 13.62
CA ILE A 15 -25.29 50.37 14.46
C ILE A 15 -26.72 50.26 14.97
N ASP A 16 -27.37 51.32 15.46
CA ASP A 16 -28.73 51.24 15.97
C ASP A 16 -29.77 50.96 14.87
N GLU A 17 -29.61 51.53 13.67
CA GLU A 17 -30.52 51.31 12.54
C GLU A 17 -30.38 49.88 11.95
N HIS A 18 -29.17 49.33 11.95
CA HIS A 18 -28.87 48.04 11.31
C HIS A 18 -28.42 46.95 12.29
N ALA A 19 -28.57 47.19 13.60
CA ALA A 19 -28.12 46.30 14.68
C ALA A 19 -28.60 44.87 14.44
N TYR A 20 -29.90 44.72 14.12
CA TYR A 20 -30.50 43.41 13.91
C TYR A 20 -29.95 42.71 12.64
N LYS A 21 -29.64 43.43 11.57
CA LYS A 21 -29.07 42.86 10.33
C LYS A 21 -27.61 42.43 10.53
N ILE A 22 -26.83 43.25 11.24
CA ILE A 22 -25.44 42.94 11.61
C ILE A 22 -25.43 41.71 12.53
N LEU A 23 -26.35 41.65 13.50
CA LEU A 23 -26.50 40.53 14.41
C LEU A 23 -26.92 39.24 13.69
N ILE A 24 -27.86 39.32 12.74
CA ILE A 24 -28.24 38.19 11.87
C ILE A 24 -27.06 37.75 11.00
N GLY A 25 -26.30 38.68 10.41
CA GLY A 25 -25.11 38.38 9.61
C GLY A 25 -24.04 37.65 10.43
N LEU A 26 -23.75 38.14 11.64
CA LEU A 26 -22.83 37.47 12.56
C LEU A 26 -23.33 36.09 13.00
N LEU A 27 -24.64 35.94 13.21
CA LEU A 27 -25.25 34.66 13.58
C LEU A 27 -25.19 33.65 12.43
N LEU A 28 -25.40 34.08 11.18
CA LEU A 28 -25.25 33.24 9.99
C LEU A 28 -23.79 32.82 9.76
N ILE A 29 -22.84 33.73 9.97
CA ILE A 29 -21.41 33.41 9.90
C ILE A 29 -21.07 32.40 10.99
N ALA A 30 -21.45 32.64 12.25
CA ALA A 30 -21.22 31.71 13.36
C ALA A 30 -21.89 30.35 13.13
N PHE A 31 -23.10 30.33 12.58
CA PHE A 31 -23.81 29.10 12.20
C PHE A 31 -23.08 28.35 11.08
N SER A 32 -22.59 29.06 10.05
CA SER A 32 -21.81 28.44 8.97
C SER A 32 -20.49 27.83 9.47
N LEU A 33 -19.78 28.53 10.36
CA LEU A 33 -18.57 28.01 10.99
C LEU A 33 -18.88 26.81 11.89
N GLY A 34 -19.96 26.88 12.67
CA GLY A 34 -20.44 25.75 13.47
C GLY A 34 -20.80 24.54 12.63
N LEU A 35 -21.47 24.74 11.50
CA LEU A 35 -21.85 23.67 10.57
C LEU A 35 -20.60 23.04 9.94
N VAL A 36 -19.61 23.84 9.53
CA VAL A 36 -18.32 23.34 9.04
C VAL A 36 -17.58 22.53 10.12
N ILE A 37 -17.57 23.01 11.36
CA ILE A 37 -16.96 22.27 12.49
C ILE A 37 -17.71 20.96 12.75
N ILE A 38 -19.05 20.96 12.72
CA ILE A 38 -19.88 19.75 12.86
C ILE A 38 -19.61 18.77 11.72
N LEU A 39 -19.43 19.23 10.49
CA LEU A 39 -19.07 18.35 9.36
C LEU A 39 -17.67 17.75 9.50
N ILE A 40 -16.71 18.50 10.03
CA ILE A 40 -15.36 18.00 10.33
C ILE A 40 -15.40 16.99 11.47
N MET A 41 -16.17 17.24 12.53
CA MET A 41 -16.36 16.29 13.64
C MET A 41 -17.10 15.02 13.19
N ASN A 42 -18.07 15.14 12.29
CA ASN A 42 -18.81 14.00 11.74
C ASN A 42 -17.97 13.15 10.76
N GLN A 43 -16.87 13.67 10.21
CA GLN A 43 -15.91 12.84 9.47
C GLN A 43 -14.96 12.06 10.38
N ASN A 44 -14.92 12.36 11.68
CA ASN A 44 -13.99 11.78 12.65
C ASN A 44 -14.62 10.70 13.54
N SER A 45 -15.66 10.01 13.06
CA SER A 45 -16.27 8.87 13.75
C SER A 45 -16.70 7.80 12.76
N ASN A 46 -15.71 7.20 12.11
CA ASN A 46 -15.85 5.90 11.44
C ASN A 46 -14.77 4.97 11.98
N ASP A 47 -14.77 4.76 13.30
CA ASP A 47 -14.12 3.64 13.97
C ASP A 47 -14.87 3.36 15.28
N ALA A 48 -15.90 2.52 15.20
CA ALA A 48 -16.18 1.48 16.19
C ALA A 48 -17.44 0.68 15.81
N ASN A 49 -17.23 -0.62 15.77
CA ASN A 49 -18.15 -1.68 15.42
C ASN A 49 -19.45 -1.74 16.24
N ASN A 50 -20.49 -2.20 15.53
CA ASN A 50 -21.61 -3.03 15.97
C ASN A 50 -21.60 -3.52 17.43
N VAL A 51 -22.60 -3.09 18.20
CA VAL A 51 -23.25 -3.89 19.22
C VAL A 51 -24.72 -4.01 18.82
N ALA A 52 -25.15 -5.24 18.60
CA ALA A 52 -26.50 -5.61 18.20
C ALA A 52 -27.54 -5.27 19.27
N THR A 53 -28.69 -4.75 18.84
CA THR A 53 -30.00 -4.97 19.48
C THR A 53 -31.12 -4.65 18.47
N ASP A 54 -31.65 -5.71 17.88
CA ASP A 54 -33.07 -6.02 17.68
C ASP A 54 -34.08 -4.86 17.86
N TYR A 55 -34.80 -4.48 16.78
CA TYR A 55 -36.25 -4.23 16.74
C TYR A 55 -36.73 -4.13 15.29
N SER A 56 -37.99 -4.51 15.10
CA SER A 56 -38.67 -5.06 13.94
C SER A 56 -39.36 -4.04 13.00
N GLU A 57 -39.69 -4.54 11.79
CA GLU A 57 -40.80 -4.13 10.87
C GLU A 57 -40.68 -2.78 10.12
N GLN A 58 -41.01 -2.60 8.82
CA GLN A 58 -41.57 -3.45 7.75
C GLN A 58 -41.57 -2.66 6.41
N SER A 59 -41.15 -3.33 5.31
CA SER A 59 -41.48 -3.15 3.86
C SER A 59 -41.79 -1.76 3.27
N SER A 60 -41.20 -1.35 2.14
CA SER A 60 -41.37 -2.05 0.84
C SER A 60 -40.52 -1.49 -0.32
N VAL A 61 -40.03 -2.44 -1.12
CA VAL A 61 -39.89 -2.55 -2.60
C VAL A 61 -38.81 -1.81 -3.44
N VAL A 62 -38.27 -2.64 -4.35
CA VAL A 62 -37.62 -2.47 -5.67
C VAL A 62 -36.11 -2.17 -5.81
N ALA A 63 -35.39 -3.29 -5.91
CA ALA A 63 -34.20 -3.62 -6.71
C ALA A 63 -33.53 -2.56 -7.61
N SER A 64 -32.21 -2.38 -7.44
CA SER A 64 -31.21 -2.70 -8.47
C SER A 64 -29.77 -2.60 -7.93
N SER A 65 -29.06 -3.72 -8.03
CA SER A 65 -27.63 -3.89 -8.36
C SER A 65 -26.58 -2.96 -7.70
N ALA A 66 -25.88 -3.50 -6.70
CA ALA A 66 -24.41 -3.51 -6.67
C ALA A 66 -23.97 -4.49 -5.58
N SER A 67 -23.48 -5.66 -5.99
CA SER A 67 -22.76 -6.60 -5.13
C SER A 67 -21.44 -5.97 -4.70
N SER A 68 -21.49 -5.15 -3.66
CA SER A 68 -20.30 -4.80 -2.87
C SER A 68 -20.08 -5.95 -1.92
N GLN A 69 -19.33 -6.94 -2.41
CA GLN A 69 -18.73 -7.98 -1.59
C GLN A 69 -17.74 -7.26 -0.66
N SER A 70 -18.27 -6.78 0.47
CA SER A 70 -17.47 -6.34 1.60
C SER A 70 -16.74 -7.58 2.09
N GLN A 71 -15.53 -7.78 1.56
CA GLN A 71 -14.55 -8.61 2.21
C GLN A 71 -14.44 -8.08 3.63
N SER A 72 -14.77 -8.93 4.60
CA SER A 72 -14.41 -8.71 5.99
C SER A 72 -12.97 -8.25 6.05
N SER A 73 -12.78 -6.96 6.34
CA SER A 73 -11.54 -6.46 6.90
C SER A 73 -11.25 -7.34 8.10
N ALA A 74 -10.31 -8.26 7.97
CA ALA A 74 -9.78 -8.97 9.12
C ALA A 74 -9.12 -7.89 10.00
N SER A 75 -9.87 -7.33 10.94
CA SER A 75 -9.41 -6.37 11.93
C SER A 75 -8.47 -7.10 12.89
N GLY A 76 -7.24 -7.28 12.44
CA GLY A 76 -6.14 -7.88 13.16
C GLY A 76 -4.90 -7.01 13.03
N ASP A 77 -4.01 -7.14 13.98
CA ASP A 77 -2.70 -6.50 13.89
C ASP A 77 -1.76 -7.36 13.03
N LEU A 78 -0.92 -6.70 12.23
CA LEU A 78 0.14 -7.29 11.41
C LEU A 78 1.49 -7.08 12.10
N TYR A 79 2.39 -8.05 11.94
CA TYR A 79 3.79 -7.93 12.35
C TYR A 79 4.68 -7.76 11.14
N ILE A 80 5.38 -6.62 11.07
CA ILE A 80 6.18 -6.22 9.92
C ILE A 80 7.62 -6.00 10.36
N ASP A 81 8.56 -6.63 9.66
CA ASP A 81 9.99 -6.50 9.93
C ASP A 81 10.57 -5.33 9.09
N VAL A 82 11.05 -4.29 9.75
CA VAL A 82 11.64 -3.11 9.11
C VAL A 82 13.16 -3.12 9.27
N LYS A 83 13.87 -3.07 8.14
CA LYS A 83 15.33 -3.14 8.05
C LYS A 83 15.92 -1.95 7.29
N GLY A 84 17.22 -1.72 7.53
CA GLY A 84 18.02 -0.78 6.75
C GLY A 84 18.04 0.64 7.34
N GLU A 85 18.02 1.65 6.48
CA GLU A 85 18.24 3.06 6.85
C GLU A 85 16.98 3.77 7.39
N VAL A 86 16.37 3.15 8.40
CA VAL A 86 15.36 3.76 9.27
C VAL A 86 15.94 4.04 10.64
N LYS A 87 15.37 4.96 11.42
CA LYS A 87 15.91 5.33 12.74
C LYS A 87 15.92 4.15 13.71
N HIS A 88 14.87 3.34 13.71
CA HIS A 88 14.71 2.19 14.59
C HIS A 88 14.33 0.95 13.76
N PRO A 89 15.31 0.19 13.25
CA PRO A 89 15.01 -1.11 12.63
C PRO A 89 14.45 -2.10 13.66
N GLY A 90 13.55 -2.98 13.24
CA GLY A 90 12.90 -3.96 14.12
C GLY A 90 11.55 -4.41 13.62
N VAL A 91 10.88 -5.26 14.42
CA VAL A 91 9.54 -5.75 14.12
C VAL A 91 8.49 -4.84 14.76
N TYR A 92 7.52 -4.42 13.96
CA TYR A 92 6.45 -3.50 14.35
C TYR A 92 5.09 -4.16 14.27
N LYS A 93 4.24 -3.86 15.25
CA LYS A 93 2.84 -4.25 15.28
C LYS A 93 2.00 -3.09 14.73
N ILE A 94 1.33 -3.28 13.61
CA ILE A 94 0.53 -2.25 12.94
C ILE A 94 -0.88 -2.76 12.61
N PRO A 95 -1.89 -1.89 12.47
CA PRO A 95 -3.22 -2.33 12.05
C PRO A 95 -3.24 -3.01 10.66
N SER A 96 -4.16 -3.94 10.46
CA SER A 96 -4.50 -4.45 9.14
C SER A 96 -4.82 -3.31 8.16
N ASN A 97 -4.41 -3.45 6.91
CA ASN A 97 -4.54 -2.44 5.84
C ASN A 97 -3.63 -1.20 5.96
N SER A 98 -2.71 -1.17 6.92
CA SER A 98 -1.65 -0.16 6.95
C SER A 98 -0.73 -0.24 5.73
N ARG A 99 -0.12 0.88 5.37
CA ARG A 99 0.84 1.00 4.27
C ARG A 99 2.28 1.06 4.78
N VAL A 100 3.24 0.92 3.86
CA VAL A 100 4.67 1.10 4.13
C VAL A 100 4.97 2.45 4.80
N THR A 101 4.25 3.52 4.45
CA THR A 101 4.38 4.81 5.16
C THR A 101 4.18 4.70 6.67
N ASP A 102 3.21 3.90 7.09
CA ASP A 102 2.77 3.85 8.48
C ASP A 102 3.82 3.14 9.32
N VAL A 103 4.31 1.98 8.85
CA VAL A 103 5.37 1.24 9.55
C VAL A 103 6.69 1.99 9.58
N ILE A 104 7.03 2.74 8.52
CA ILE A 104 8.23 3.57 8.49
C ILE A 104 8.12 4.72 9.51
N LYS A 105 6.92 5.30 9.66
CA LYS A 105 6.67 6.33 10.68
C LYS A 105 6.82 5.75 12.10
N GLU A 106 6.27 4.57 12.36
CA GLU A 106 6.45 3.85 13.63
C GLU A 106 7.93 3.52 13.89
N ALA A 107 8.70 3.23 12.84
CA ALA A 107 10.16 3.05 12.90
C ALA A 107 10.95 4.35 13.14
N GLY A 108 10.28 5.47 13.43
CA GLY A 108 10.88 6.78 13.66
C GLY A 108 11.22 7.55 12.37
N GLY A 109 10.82 7.03 11.21
CA GLY A 109 11.11 7.57 9.89
C GLY A 109 12.49 7.18 9.35
N PHE A 110 12.80 7.75 8.19
CA PHE A 110 14.06 7.56 7.49
C PHE A 110 15.25 8.22 8.21
N LYS A 111 16.44 7.66 8.03
CA LYS A 111 17.71 8.35 8.30
C LYS A 111 18.06 9.31 7.17
N ALA A 112 18.98 10.25 7.41
CA ALA A 112 19.35 11.28 6.43
C ALA A 112 19.94 10.71 5.11
N ASP A 113 20.58 9.55 5.21
CA ASP A 113 21.20 8.83 4.12
C ASP A 113 20.32 7.69 3.56
N ALA A 114 19.03 7.65 3.89
CA ALA A 114 18.08 6.67 3.36
C ALA A 114 17.63 6.96 1.93
N ASP A 115 17.55 5.94 1.08
CA ASP A 115 17.05 6.06 -0.29
C ASP A 115 15.53 6.01 -0.36
N GLU A 116 14.90 7.10 0.04
CA GLU A 116 13.43 7.22 0.10
C GLU A 116 12.75 7.03 -1.27
N GLN A 117 13.44 7.39 -2.37
CA GLN A 117 12.87 7.34 -3.72
C GLN A 117 12.66 5.92 -4.23
N ASN A 118 13.38 4.95 -3.67
CA ASN A 118 13.29 3.54 -4.06
C ASN A 118 12.40 2.72 -3.11
N VAL A 119 11.64 3.36 -2.22
CA VAL A 119 10.69 2.70 -1.32
C VAL A 119 9.26 2.93 -1.81
N ASN A 120 8.51 1.84 -2.05
CA ASN A 120 7.09 1.94 -2.36
C ASN A 120 6.27 2.23 -1.10
N LEU A 121 6.25 3.51 -0.70
CA LEU A 121 5.52 4.03 0.46
C LEU A 121 4.02 3.72 0.41
N ALA A 122 3.43 3.62 -0.79
CA ALA A 122 2.02 3.35 -0.96
C ALA A 122 1.66 1.87 -0.87
N LYS A 123 2.61 0.92 -0.81
CA LYS A 123 2.29 -0.50 -0.73
C LYS A 123 1.49 -0.79 0.56
N VAL A 124 0.35 -1.45 0.43
CA VAL A 124 -0.40 -2.02 1.56
C VAL A 124 0.36 -3.23 2.08
N LEU A 125 0.48 -3.33 3.40
CA LEU A 125 1.24 -4.37 4.07
C LEU A 125 0.37 -5.59 4.38
N ASN A 126 1.00 -6.76 4.32
CA ASN A 126 0.45 -8.03 4.79
C ASN A 126 1.26 -8.52 5.99
N ASP A 127 0.68 -9.42 6.80
CA ASP A 127 1.40 -10.00 7.93
C ASP A 127 2.69 -10.67 7.45
N GLN A 128 3.76 -10.55 8.24
CA GLN A 128 5.10 -11.08 7.94
C GLN A 128 5.82 -10.41 6.77
N ASP A 129 5.29 -9.31 6.22
CA ASP A 129 6.03 -8.51 5.25
C ASP A 129 7.34 -7.97 5.85
N VAL A 130 8.36 -7.87 4.98
CA VAL A 130 9.64 -7.24 5.31
C VAL A 130 9.80 -5.96 4.48
N VAL A 131 10.04 -4.84 5.16
CA VAL A 131 10.32 -3.55 4.52
C VAL A 131 11.81 -3.24 4.67
N VAL A 132 12.51 -3.12 3.55
CA VAL A 132 13.94 -2.81 3.52
C VAL A 132 14.16 -1.42 2.94
N VAL A 133 14.85 -0.57 3.68
CA VAL A 133 15.24 0.77 3.25
C VAL A 133 16.74 0.78 2.96
N ASN A 134 17.11 1.02 1.71
CA ASN A 134 18.52 1.08 1.32
C ASN A 134 19.14 2.44 1.68
N LYS A 135 20.48 2.49 1.71
CA LYS A 135 21.24 3.75 1.78
C LYS A 135 21.28 4.42 0.41
N LYS A 136 21.23 5.75 0.36
CA LYS A 136 21.41 6.56 -0.87
C LYS A 136 22.70 6.15 -1.57
N GLY A 137 22.59 5.83 -2.85
CA GLY A 137 23.74 5.44 -3.68
C GLY A 137 24.29 4.04 -3.41
N ALA A 138 23.67 3.25 -2.52
CA ALA A 138 23.88 1.80 -2.53
C ALA A 138 23.33 1.26 -3.84
N ALA A 139 24.15 0.52 -4.60
CA ALA A 139 23.83 0.02 -5.92
C ALA A 139 22.62 -0.93 -5.88
N GLY A 140 21.43 -0.35 -6.08
CA GLY A 140 20.14 -1.03 -6.22
C GLY A 140 19.09 -0.13 -6.87
N SER A 141 19.51 0.98 -7.47
CA SER A 141 18.66 1.88 -8.24
C SER A 141 18.40 1.24 -9.61
N SER A 142 17.41 0.35 -9.67
CA SER A 142 16.69 0.13 -10.92
C SER A 142 15.62 1.21 -11.04
N SER A 143 16.06 2.46 -11.23
CA SER A 143 15.24 3.43 -11.92
C SER A 143 14.92 2.87 -13.31
N PHE A 144 13.66 2.96 -13.70
CA PHE A 144 13.20 2.68 -15.05
C PHE A 144 14.01 3.51 -16.06
N ALA A 145 15.07 2.92 -16.60
CA ALA A 145 15.79 3.40 -17.76
C ALA A 145 15.84 2.25 -18.77
N SER A 146 15.01 2.43 -19.80
CA SER A 146 14.98 1.66 -21.03
C SER A 146 16.37 1.48 -21.63
N LEU A 147 16.71 0.22 -21.95
CA LEU A 147 17.59 -0.24 -23.03
C LEU A 147 19.03 0.32 -23.08
N ASN A 148 20.02 -0.49 -22.71
CA ASN A 148 20.89 -1.12 -23.70
C ASN A 148 21.73 -2.27 -23.12
N ASN A 149 21.86 -3.31 -23.93
CA ASN A 149 22.59 -4.54 -23.75
C ASN A 149 24.08 -4.33 -23.40
N THR A 150 24.58 -4.94 -22.32
CA THR A 150 25.94 -5.47 -22.24
C THR A 150 26.01 -6.70 -21.34
N SER A 151 26.07 -7.85 -22.01
CA SER A 151 26.63 -9.10 -21.51
C SER A 151 28.05 -8.93 -20.98
N THR A 152 28.30 -9.38 -19.75
CA THR A 152 29.56 -9.91 -19.17
C THR A 152 29.23 -10.13 -17.68
N GLY A 153 29.26 -11.30 -17.09
CA GLY A 153 30.20 -12.42 -17.22
C GLY A 153 30.63 -12.75 -15.79
N ASN A 154 30.16 -13.90 -15.28
CA ASN A 154 30.62 -14.59 -14.07
C ASN A 154 30.72 -13.80 -12.75
N SER A 155 29.71 -14.00 -11.90
CA SER A 155 30.00 -14.25 -10.49
C SER A 155 29.12 -15.38 -10.00
N ALA A 156 29.75 -16.54 -9.80
CA ALA A 156 29.16 -17.78 -9.34
C ALA A 156 28.74 -17.65 -7.88
N ASN A 157 27.59 -17.02 -7.64
CA ASN A 157 26.73 -17.43 -6.55
C ASN A 157 25.70 -18.36 -7.18
N ASN A 158 25.84 -19.66 -6.90
CA ASN A 158 24.96 -20.72 -7.37
C ASN A 158 23.61 -20.60 -6.64
N VAL A 159 22.89 -19.51 -6.93
CA VAL A 159 21.53 -19.28 -6.43
C VAL A 159 20.64 -20.21 -7.24
N LYS A 160 20.20 -21.29 -6.61
CA LYS A 160 19.22 -22.19 -7.18
C LYS A 160 17.90 -21.47 -7.32
N VAL A 161 17.17 -21.80 -8.38
CA VAL A 161 15.84 -21.28 -8.64
C VAL A 161 14.82 -22.28 -8.11
N ASN A 162 14.00 -21.85 -7.16
CA ASN A 162 12.94 -22.67 -6.59
C ASN A 162 11.75 -22.77 -7.56
N LEU A 163 11.39 -23.98 -8.01
CA LEU A 163 10.33 -24.19 -8.99
C LEU A 163 8.93 -23.84 -8.48
N ASN A 164 8.70 -23.87 -7.17
CA ASN A 164 7.43 -23.56 -6.55
C ASN A 164 7.22 -22.07 -6.32
N THR A 165 8.27 -21.34 -5.96
CA THR A 165 8.15 -19.91 -5.61
C THR A 165 8.64 -18.96 -6.68
N ALA A 166 9.46 -19.42 -7.62
CA ALA A 166 10.06 -18.53 -8.62
C ALA A 166 9.01 -17.84 -9.49
N ASP A 167 9.28 -16.57 -9.77
CA ASP A 167 8.50 -15.79 -10.72
C ASP A 167 8.98 -16.00 -12.17
N LEU A 168 8.25 -15.43 -13.12
CA LEU A 168 8.54 -15.56 -14.55
C LEU A 168 9.92 -15.00 -14.94
N ASN A 169 10.41 -13.97 -14.25
CA ASN A 169 11.73 -13.38 -14.54
C ASN A 169 12.86 -14.22 -13.94
N GLU A 170 12.64 -14.80 -12.77
CA GLU A 170 13.58 -15.70 -12.10
C GLU A 170 13.77 -17.00 -12.88
N LEU A 171 12.66 -17.59 -13.37
CA LEU A 171 12.72 -18.77 -14.23
C LEU A 171 13.46 -18.51 -15.55
N GLN A 172 13.42 -17.28 -16.07
CA GLN A 172 14.15 -16.90 -17.29
C GLN A 172 15.66 -16.75 -17.09
N LYS A 173 16.15 -16.69 -15.84
CA LYS A 173 17.59 -16.69 -15.56
C LYS A 173 18.23 -18.07 -15.79
N LEU A 174 17.40 -19.12 -15.91
CA LEU A 174 17.85 -20.48 -16.16
C LEU A 174 18.33 -20.64 -17.61
N ASP A 175 19.39 -21.45 -17.79
CA ASP A 175 19.97 -21.70 -19.10
C ASP A 175 18.93 -22.22 -20.10
N ARG A 176 18.78 -21.54 -21.24
CA ARG A 176 17.85 -21.90 -22.33
C ARG A 176 16.37 -21.90 -21.93
N VAL A 177 16.01 -21.18 -20.86
CA VAL A 177 14.63 -20.91 -20.45
C VAL A 177 14.27 -19.47 -20.82
N GLY A 178 13.53 -19.30 -21.91
CA GLY A 178 12.91 -18.01 -22.25
C GLY A 178 11.47 -17.94 -21.73
N GLU A 179 10.85 -16.77 -21.85
CA GLU A 179 9.47 -16.46 -21.45
C GLU A 179 8.47 -17.60 -21.71
N LYS A 180 8.42 -18.12 -22.95
CA LYS A 180 7.50 -19.22 -23.32
C LYS A 180 7.71 -20.50 -22.53
N LYS A 181 8.96 -20.81 -22.14
CA LYS A 181 9.28 -21.99 -21.36
C LYS A 181 9.04 -21.75 -19.87
N ALA A 182 9.40 -20.57 -19.37
CA ALA A 182 9.11 -20.15 -18.00
C ALA A 182 7.60 -20.21 -17.72
N GLN A 183 6.78 -19.72 -18.65
CA GLN A 183 5.33 -19.79 -18.54
C GLN A 183 4.83 -21.23 -18.39
N LYS A 184 5.37 -22.18 -19.17
CA LYS A 184 5.00 -23.59 -19.05
C LYS A 184 5.33 -24.20 -17.68
N ILE A 185 6.41 -23.77 -17.04
CA ILE A 185 6.74 -24.20 -15.67
C ILE A 185 5.67 -23.71 -14.70
N ILE A 186 5.28 -22.44 -14.82
CA ILE A 186 4.21 -21.83 -13.99
C ILE A 186 2.87 -22.53 -14.25
N ASP A 187 2.53 -22.81 -15.51
CA ASP A 187 1.29 -23.48 -15.87
C ASP A 187 1.25 -24.90 -15.27
N TYR A 188 2.35 -25.64 -15.37
CA TYR A 188 2.48 -26.96 -14.75
C TYR A 188 2.34 -26.88 -13.23
N ARG A 189 3.05 -25.94 -12.59
CA ARG A 189 2.96 -25.68 -11.14
C ARG A 189 1.52 -25.49 -10.69
N ASN A 190 0.76 -24.68 -11.41
CA ASN A 190 -0.62 -24.35 -11.07
C ASN A 190 -1.59 -25.54 -11.30
N GLN A 191 -1.29 -26.42 -12.27
CA GLN A 191 -2.12 -27.59 -12.58
C GLN A 191 -1.84 -28.79 -11.68
N HIS A 192 -0.62 -28.91 -11.17
CA HIS A 192 -0.14 -30.06 -10.41
C HIS A 192 0.09 -29.76 -8.92
N ASN A 193 -0.40 -28.61 -8.42
CA ASN A 193 -0.24 -28.13 -7.05
C ASN A 193 1.24 -28.01 -6.61
N GLY A 194 2.11 -27.61 -7.52
CA GLY A 194 3.54 -27.53 -7.28
C GLY A 194 4.34 -28.67 -7.89
N PHE A 195 5.66 -28.55 -7.74
CA PHE A 195 6.62 -29.62 -7.95
C PHE A 195 6.92 -30.27 -6.60
N HIS A 196 7.02 -31.60 -6.56
CA HIS A 196 7.44 -32.35 -5.37
C HIS A 196 8.90 -32.80 -5.48
N SER A 197 9.45 -32.77 -6.70
CA SER A 197 10.82 -33.13 -7.01
C SER A 197 11.33 -32.32 -8.19
N ILE A 198 12.65 -32.09 -8.26
CA ILE A 198 13.25 -31.40 -9.42
C ILE A 198 13.06 -32.18 -10.73
N ASP A 199 12.87 -33.49 -10.65
CA ASP A 199 12.69 -34.37 -11.81
C ASP A 199 11.33 -34.18 -12.50
N GLU A 200 10.30 -33.71 -11.78
CA GLU A 200 8.98 -33.43 -12.33
C GLU A 200 9.01 -32.35 -13.42
N ILE A 201 10.05 -31.50 -13.46
CA ILE A 201 10.24 -30.55 -14.56
C ILE A 201 10.30 -31.24 -15.93
N LYS A 202 10.69 -32.52 -15.99
CA LYS A 202 10.70 -33.31 -17.23
C LYS A 202 9.32 -33.52 -17.85
N GLN A 203 8.27 -33.42 -17.04
CA GLN A 203 6.89 -33.52 -17.51
C GLN A 203 6.42 -32.23 -18.19
N VAL A 204 7.17 -31.12 -18.02
CA VAL A 204 6.89 -29.85 -18.68
C VAL A 204 7.36 -29.89 -20.13
N SER A 205 6.47 -29.54 -21.06
CA SER A 205 6.74 -29.52 -22.50
C SER A 205 7.96 -28.63 -22.84
N GLY A 206 9.07 -29.27 -23.24
CA GLY A 206 10.33 -28.59 -23.61
C GLY A 206 11.47 -28.78 -22.61
N PHE A 207 11.25 -29.53 -21.52
CA PHE A 207 12.20 -29.82 -20.45
C PHE A 207 12.59 -31.30 -20.36
N GLY A 208 12.70 -31.99 -21.49
CA GLY A 208 13.18 -33.39 -21.51
C GLY A 208 14.60 -33.56 -20.97
N ASP A 209 15.08 -34.80 -20.87
CA ASP A 209 16.31 -35.17 -20.15
C ASP A 209 17.54 -34.29 -20.45
N LYS A 210 17.76 -33.95 -21.73
CA LYS A 210 18.88 -33.08 -22.14
C LYS A 210 18.82 -31.66 -21.58
N THR A 211 17.61 -31.11 -21.43
CA THR A 211 17.42 -29.78 -20.83
C THR A 211 17.54 -29.89 -19.31
N PHE A 212 16.93 -30.93 -18.73
CA PHE A 212 17.02 -31.19 -17.29
C PHE A 212 18.46 -31.35 -16.79
N GLU A 213 19.29 -32.14 -17.47
CA GLU A 213 20.70 -32.36 -17.08
C GLU A 213 21.51 -31.07 -16.96
N ARG A 214 21.15 -30.05 -17.75
CA ARG A 214 21.81 -28.74 -17.74
C ARG A 214 21.28 -27.81 -16.65
N LEU A 215 20.06 -28.06 -16.18
CA LEU A 215 19.37 -27.22 -15.21
C LEU A 215 19.38 -27.80 -13.80
N LYS A 216 19.54 -29.12 -13.63
CA LYS A 216 19.39 -29.81 -12.34
C LYS A 216 20.23 -29.20 -11.21
N ASP A 217 21.41 -28.67 -11.51
CA ASP A 217 22.31 -28.09 -10.51
C ASP A 217 21.90 -26.67 -10.10
N SER A 218 21.05 -26.02 -10.90
CA SER A 218 20.50 -24.67 -10.70
C SER A 218 19.04 -24.67 -10.23
N LEU A 219 18.45 -25.84 -9.94
CA LEU A 219 17.05 -25.98 -9.55
C LEU A 219 16.91 -26.49 -8.11
N GLU A 220 15.84 -26.04 -7.46
CA GLU A 220 15.33 -26.58 -6.19
C GLU A 220 13.80 -26.55 -6.16
N VAL A 221 13.20 -27.20 -5.14
CA VAL A 221 11.75 -27.35 -4.94
C VAL A 221 11.38 -26.86 -3.56
#